data_AF-A0A2N8NGK3-F1
#
_entry.id   AF-A0A2N8NGK3-F1
#
_cell.length_a   1.000
_cell.length_b   1.000
_cell.length_c   1.000
_cell.angle_alpha   90.00
_cell.angle_beta   90.00
_cell.angle_gamma   90.00
#
_symmetry.space_group_name_H-M   'P 1'
#
loop_
_entity.id
_entity.type
_entity.pdbx_description
1 polymer ?
#
loop_
_entity_poly.entity_id
_entity_poly.type
_entity_poly.pdbx_seq_one_letter_code
_entity_poly.pdbx_strand_id
1 'polypeptide(L)'
;LIELFKRSGARTKTEYIRARILDEHFRVVTVDKSREDFVRRLTEFTAALNKIGVLYNQAVRAINTYHSPKTAVVMLRKLEGYAADILRLQERVIALTESFRTIDR
;
A
#
# COMPACT_ATOMS: atom_id res chain seq x y z
N LEU A 1 10.21 -25.05 -21.85
CA LEU A 1 9.41 -25.96 -20.99
C LEU A 1 9.37 -25.55 -19.52
N ILE A 2 10.50 -25.25 -18.86
CA ILE A 2 10.52 -24.94 -17.42
C ILE A 2 9.72 -23.68 -17.08
N GLU A 3 9.80 -22.64 -17.91
CA GLU A 3 9.08 -21.39 -17.68
C GLU A 3 7.57 -21.55 -17.87
N LEU A 4 7.16 -22.32 -18.89
CA LEU A 4 5.75 -22.67 -19.11
C LEU A 4 5.21 -23.57 -18.00
N PHE A 5 6.02 -24.49 -17.46
CA PHE A 5 5.67 -25.29 -16.28
C PHE A 5 5.47 -24.42 -15.02
N LYS A 6 6.35 -23.43 -14.80
CA LYS A 6 6.18 -22.49 -13.68
C LYS A 6 4.90 -21.65 -13.81
N ARG A 7 4.52 -21.31 -15.04
CA ARG A 7 3.32 -20.50 -15.34
C ARG A 7 2.03 -21.32 -15.40
N SER A 8 2.10 -22.66 -15.52
CA SER A 8 0.93 -23.52 -15.61
C SER A 8 0.36 -23.96 -14.27
N GLY A 9 0.96 -23.60 -13.13
CA GLY A 9 0.44 -23.99 -11.80
C GLY A 9 0.36 -25.50 -11.54
N ALA A 10 0.88 -26.34 -12.43
CA ALA A 10 0.89 -27.79 -12.28
C ALA A 10 1.80 -28.20 -11.11
N ARG A 11 1.37 -29.16 -10.30
CA ARG A 11 2.09 -29.57 -9.08
C ARG A 11 3.35 -30.35 -9.42
N THR A 12 3.36 -31.04 -10.57
CA THR A 12 4.51 -31.82 -11.03
C THR A 12 4.78 -31.63 -12.52
N LYS A 13 6.04 -31.81 -12.95
CA LYS A 13 6.42 -31.74 -14.37
C LYS A 13 5.67 -32.78 -15.21
N THR A 14 5.40 -33.96 -14.63
CA THR A 14 4.66 -35.05 -15.28
C THR A 14 3.20 -34.68 -15.57
N GLU A 15 2.54 -34.03 -14.61
CA GLU A 15 1.18 -33.50 -14.76
C GLU A 15 1.10 -32.45 -15.87
N TYR A 16 2.06 -31.53 -15.91
CA TYR A 16 2.16 -30.53 -16.97
C TYR A 16 2.37 -31.14 -18.37
N ILE A 17 3.25 -32.14 -18.49
CA ILE A 17 3.51 -32.80 -19.77
C ILE A 17 2.28 -33.60 -20.23
N ARG A 18 1.61 -34.32 -19.32
CA ARG A 18 0.36 -35.07 -19.64
C ARG A 18 -0.73 -34.13 -20.14
N ALA A 19 -0.97 -33.02 -19.44
CA ALA A 19 -1.99 -32.04 -19.85
C ALA A 19 -1.71 -31.40 -21.22
N ARG A 20 -0.44 -31.18 -21.57
CA ARG A 20 -0.03 -30.66 -22.90
C ARG A 20 -0.18 -31.67 -24.04
N ILE A 21 -0.07 -32.97 -23.74
CA ILE A 21 -0.26 -34.05 -24.71
C ILE A 21 -1.75 -34.35 -24.91
N LEU A 22 -2.56 -34.17 -23.86
CA LEU A 22 -3.99 -34.48 -23.84
C LEU A 22 -4.89 -33.29 -24.26
N ASP A 23 -4.30 -32.19 -24.72
CA ASP A 23 -4.99 -30.95 -25.17
C ASP A 23 -6.03 -30.40 -24.18
N GLU A 24 -5.81 -30.63 -22.88
CA GLU A 24 -6.70 -30.11 -21.84
C GLU A 24 -6.57 -28.58 -21.76
N HIS A 25 -7.69 -27.86 -21.94
CA HIS A 25 -7.74 -26.41 -21.84
C HIS A 25 -7.32 -25.93 -20.43
N PHE A 26 -6.08 -25.48 -20.29
CA PHE A 26 -5.60 -24.90 -19.05
C PHE A 26 -5.94 -23.41 -18.97
N ARG A 27 -6.76 -23.02 -17.98
CA ARG A 27 -6.97 -21.60 -17.63
C ARG A 27 -5.88 -21.17 -16.65
N VAL A 28 -4.84 -20.50 -17.17
CA VAL A 28 -3.81 -19.87 -16.35
C VAL A 28 -4.44 -18.71 -15.58
N VAL A 29 -4.68 -18.88 -14.28
CA VAL A 29 -4.98 -17.76 -13.37
C VAL A 29 -3.66 -17.24 -12.84
N THR A 30 -3.04 -16.28 -13.54
CA THR A 30 -1.92 -15.52 -13.00
C THR A 30 -2.43 -14.66 -11.85
N VAL A 31 -2.18 -15.09 -10.61
CA VAL A 31 -2.33 -14.22 -9.44
C VAL A 31 -1.26 -13.14 -9.53
N ASP A 32 -1.67 -11.91 -9.76
CA ASP A 32 -0.77 -10.75 -9.83
C ASP A 32 -0.28 -10.42 -8.42
N LYS A 33 0.81 -11.08 -8.01
CA LYS A 33 1.47 -10.86 -6.72
C LYS A 33 1.83 -9.40 -6.46
N SER A 34 2.01 -8.57 -7.50
CA SER A 34 2.30 -7.15 -7.33
C SER A 34 1.08 -6.38 -6.82
N ARG A 35 -0.13 -6.77 -7.22
CA ARG A 35 -1.39 -6.15 -6.78
C ARG A 35 -1.69 -6.46 -5.31
N GLU A 36 -1.52 -7.71 -4.90
CA GLU A 36 -1.71 -8.10 -3.49
C GLU A 36 -0.74 -7.35 -2.58
N ASP A 37 0.54 -7.28 -2.96
CA ASP A 37 1.55 -6.52 -2.22
C ASP A 37 1.26 -5.01 -2.18
N PHE A 38 0.79 -4.44 -3.29
CA PHE A 38 0.40 -3.04 -3.35
C PHE A 38 -0.77 -2.73 -2.40
N VAL A 39 -1.85 -3.51 -2.46
CA VAL A 39 -3.03 -3.33 -1.59
C VAL A 39 -2.66 -3.50 -0.11
N ARG A 40 -1.80 -4.48 0.21
CA ARG A 40 -1.30 -4.67 1.58
C ARG A 40 -0.54 -3.44 2.07
N ARG A 41 0.42 -2.94 1.28
CA ARG A 41 1.21 -1.74 1.63
C ARG A 41 0.33 -0.50 1.79
N LEU A 42 -0.68 -0.34 0.94
CA LEU A 42 -1.63 0.77 1.04
C LEU A 42 -2.45 0.67 2.34
N THR A 43 -2.88 -0.53 2.72
CA THR A 43 -3.60 -0.78 3.98
C THR A 43 -2.75 -0.45 5.21
N GLU A 44 -1.49 -0.88 5.22
CA GLU A 44 -0.51 -0.55 6.27
C GLU A 44 -0.31 0.97 6.39
N PHE A 45 -0.20 1.67 5.26
CA PHE A 45 -0.09 3.12 5.21
C PHE A 45 -1.33 3.83 5.79
N THR A 46 -2.54 3.40 5.41
CA THR A 46 -3.80 3.94 5.95
C THR A 46 -3.89 3.74 7.47
N ALA A 47 -3.49 2.58 7.98
CA ALA A 47 -3.46 2.32 9.43
C ALA A 47 -2.48 3.25 10.16
N ALA A 48 -1.29 3.49 9.59
CA ALA A 48 -0.32 4.42 10.15
C ALA A 48 -0.84 5.87 10.18
N LEU A 49 -1.54 6.32 9.14
CA LEU A 49 -2.18 7.64 9.09
C LEU A 49 -3.22 7.83 10.21
N ASN A 50 -4.08 6.83 10.42
CA ASN A 50 -5.06 6.89 11.50
C ASN A 50 -4.39 7.04 12.88
N LYS A 51 -3.29 6.31 13.10
CA LYS A 51 -2.49 6.44 14.33
C LYS A 51 -1.89 7.84 14.49
N ILE A 52 -1.38 8.42 13.41
CA ILE A 52 -0.85 9.79 13.42
C ILE A 52 -1.95 10.80 13.80
N GLY A 53 -3.17 10.63 13.28
CA GLY A 53 -4.31 11.50 13.65
C GLY A 53 -4.62 11.47 15.15
N VAL A 54 -4.57 10.29 15.78
CA VAL A 54 -4.74 10.16 17.24
C VAL A 54 -3.60 10.87 17.99
N LEU A 55 -2.35 10.66 17.57
CA LEU A 55 -1.17 11.27 18.20
C LEU A 55 -1.17 12.79 18.05
N TYR A 56 -1.60 13.32 16.90
CA TYR A 56 -1.76 14.76 16.67
C TYR A 56 -2.70 15.37 17.71
N ASN A 57 -3.89 14.77 17.89
CA ASN A 57 -4.87 15.24 18.87
C ASN A 57 -4.37 15.17 20.32
N GLN A 58 -3.54 14.17 20.64
CA GLN A 58 -2.91 14.07 21.95
C GLN A 58 -1.83 15.16 22.13
N ALA A 59 -1.00 15.38 21.12
CA ALA A 59 0.03 16.41 21.14
C ALA A 59 -0.57 17.81 21.29
N VAL A 60 -1.61 18.16 20.52
CA VAL A 60 -2.31 19.44 20.63
C VAL A 60 -2.88 19.65 22.05
N ARG A 61 -3.50 18.61 22.62
CA ARG A 61 -4.01 18.68 24.00
C ARG A 61 -2.89 18.89 25.03
N ALA A 62 -1.81 18.12 24.92
CA ALA A 62 -0.67 18.24 25.83
C ALA A 62 -0.02 19.63 25.73
N ILE A 63 0.17 20.15 24.51
CA ILE A 63 0.76 21.46 24.27
C ILE A 63 -0.08 22.57 24.90
N ASN A 64 -1.41 22.55 24.69
CA ASN A 64 -2.31 23.54 25.26
C ASN A 64 -2.47 23.43 26.78
N THR A 65 -2.16 22.27 27.37
CA THR A 65 -2.29 22.03 28.82
C THR A 65 -1.03 22.44 29.58
N TYR A 66 0.15 22.11 29.07
CA TYR A 66 1.40 22.18 29.84
C TYR A 66 2.33 23.31 29.42
N HIS A 67 2.04 24.04 28.34
CA HIS A 67 2.89 25.12 27.85
C HIS A 67 2.22 26.48 27.89
N SER A 68 3.03 27.53 28.08
CA SER A 68 2.55 28.90 27.98
C SER A 68 1.96 29.17 26.59
N PRO A 69 0.99 30.10 26.45
CA PRO A 69 0.38 30.40 25.15
C PRO A 69 1.41 30.73 24.06
N LYS A 70 2.48 31.47 24.41
CA LYS A 70 3.55 31.82 23.46
C LYS A 70 4.33 30.59 22.98
N THR A 71 4.64 29.67 23.87
CA THR A 71 5.33 28.41 23.54
C THR A 71 4.43 27.47 22.75
N ALA A 72 3.15 27.39 23.13
CA ALA A 72 2.15 26.56 22.48
C ALA A 72 2.00 26.93 21.00
N VAL A 73 1.89 28.22 20.68
CA VAL A 73 1.80 28.70 19.29
C VAL A 73 2.99 28.24 18.44
N VAL A 74 4.22 28.35 18.97
CA VAL A 74 5.42 27.91 18.24
C VAL A 74 5.42 26.41 17.97
N MET A 75 4.97 25.61 18.95
CA MET A 75 4.90 24.15 18.81
C MET A 75 3.77 23.71 17.86
N LEU A 76 2.60 24.35 17.95
CA LEU A 76 1.47 24.09 17.05
C LEU A 76 1.83 24.42 15.60
N ARG A 77 2.57 25.48 15.35
CA ARG A 77 3.05 25.83 14.00
C ARG A 77 3.97 24.77 13.39
N LYS A 78 4.75 24.06 14.22
CA LYS A 78 5.53 22.89 13.75
C LYS A 78 4.63 21.70 13.41
N LEU A 79 3.61 21.46 14.23
CA LEU A 79 2.60 20.42 13.99
C LEU A 79 1.82 20.67 12.68
N GLU A 80 1.50 21.92 12.37
CA GLU A 80 0.91 22.31 11.08
C GLU A 80 1.85 21.99 9.90
N GLY A 81 3.15 22.24 10.05
CA GLY A 81 4.15 21.86 9.05
C GLY A 81 4.17 20.35 8.77
N TYR A 82 4.18 19.53 9.82
CA TYR A 82 4.12 18.08 9.66
C TYR A 82 2.80 17.60 9.03
N ALA A 83 1.67 18.24 9.36
CA ALA A 83 0.39 17.93 8.73
C ALA A 83 0.40 18.22 7.23
N ALA A 84 1.02 19.33 6.82
CA ALA A 84 1.19 19.67 5.40
C ALA A 84 2.09 18.66 4.66
N ASP A 85 3.16 18.18 5.30
CA ASP A 85 4.04 17.15 4.73
C ASP A 85 3.30 15.83 4.49
N ILE A 86 2.47 15.43 5.46
CA ILE A 86 1.63 14.24 5.35
C ILE A 86 0.64 14.38 4.19
N LEU A 87 0.00 15.55 4.04
CA LEU A 87 -0.93 15.80 2.94
C LEU A 87 -0.25 15.64 1.57
N ARG A 88 0.95 16.22 1.40
CA ARG A 88 1.73 16.08 0.16
C ARG A 88 2.10 14.62 -0.14
N LEU A 89 2.43 13.84 0.90
CA LEU A 89 2.70 12.40 0.73
C LEU A 89 1.44 11.64 0.32
N GLN A 90 0.28 11.96 0.90
CA GLN A 90 -1.01 11.37 0.52
C GLN A 90 -1.37 11.66 -0.94
N GLU A 91 -1.22 12.90 -1.39
CA GLU A 91 -1.44 13.29 -2.79
C GLU A 91 -0.57 12.47 -3.75
N ARG A 92 0.71 12.25 -3.39
CA ARG A 92 1.63 11.44 -4.19
C ARG A 92 1.24 9.96 -4.21
N VAL A 93 0.74 9.42 -3.10
CA VAL A 93 0.22 8.04 -3.04
C VAL A 93 -1.02 7.89 -3.92
N ILE A 94 -1.92 8.88 -3.93
CA ILE A 94 -3.10 8.89 -4.80
C ILE A 94 -2.66 8.89 -6.27
N ALA A 95 -1.76 9.79 -6.67
CA ALA A 95 -1.26 9.86 -8.04
C ALA A 95 -0.59 8.54 -8.49
N LEU A 96 0.21 7.92 -7.62
CA LEU A 96 0.81 6.61 -7.89
C LEU A 96 -0.25 5.52 -8.04
N THR A 97 -1.28 5.53 -7.19
CA THR A 97 -2.41 4.57 -7.25
C THR A 97 -3.18 4.70 -8.57
N GLU A 98 -3.43 5.94 -9.03
CA GLU A 98 -4.08 6.20 -10.31
C GLU A 98 -3.22 5.70 -11.49
N SER A 99 -1.92 5.99 -11.47
CA SER A 99 -0.99 5.54 -12.51
C SER A 99 -0.94 4.00 -12.62
N PHE A 100 -0.93 3.30 -11.47
CA PHE A 100 -0.98 1.84 -11.42
C PHE A 100 -2.28 1.30 -12.01
N ARG A 101 -3.43 1.94 -11.74
CA ARG A 101 -4.73 1.56 -12.31
C ARG A 101 -4.79 1.76 -13.83
N THR A 102 -4.09 2.76 -14.38
CA THR A 102 -4.06 3.03 -15.83
C THR A 102 -3.15 2.09 -16.61
N ILE A 103 -2.13 1.49 -15.98
CA ILE A 103 -1.27 0.47 -16.62
C ILE A 103 -2.07 -0.82 -16.91
N ASP A 104 -3.16 -1.04 -16.18
CA ASP A 104 -4.03 -2.21 -16.30
C ASP A 104 -5.18 -2.07 -17.33
N ARG A 105 -5.25 -0.95 -18.08
CA ARG A 105 -6.22 -0.73 -19.18
C ARG A 105 -5.54 -0.82 -20.53
#